data_AF-A0A2S9XKX7-F1
#
_entry.id   AF-A0A2S9XKX7-F1
#
_cell.length_a   1.000
_cell.length_b   1.000
_cell.length_c   1.000
_cell.angle_alpha   90.00
_cell.angle_beta   90.00
_cell.angle_gamma   90.00
#
_symmetry.space_group_name_H-M   'P 1'
#
loop_
_entity.id
_entity.type
_entity.pdbx_description
1 polymer ?
#
loop_
_entity_poly.entity_id
_entity_poly.type
_entity_poly.pdbx_seq_one_letter_code
_entity_poly.pdbx_strand_id
1 'polypeptide(L)'
;MNVAKFTLPALLMTVTLLAPLRASASNYPPDYDVCGPDEYAYAGPFELILDTVDMKDHAQLTVAYDGYLRDLYADEDINIYISLNGHDAFIGASAGVNDDAYIFLDSGPRNCVWCATNYSGNPSACDGFEPQYDSSGGWVCQAPSSLEEHMFFWAFDAWGDRNAWDIYVAAEANGAWDSNWGNNYYARFEADHSCY
;
A
#
# COMPACT_ATOMS: atom_id res chain seq x y z
N MET A 1 6.61 -47.89 65.76
CA MET A 1 6.17 -46.60 66.37
C MET A 1 6.68 -45.47 65.48
N ASN A 2 5.90 -44.39 65.39
CA ASN A 2 5.67 -43.59 64.18
C ASN A 2 6.85 -42.76 63.67
N VAL A 3 7.06 -42.82 62.35
CA VAL A 3 7.88 -41.87 61.58
C VAL A 3 7.02 -40.64 61.29
N ALA A 4 7.38 -39.50 61.87
CA ALA A 4 6.70 -38.22 61.63
C ALA A 4 7.06 -37.70 60.23
N LYS A 5 6.06 -37.60 59.36
CA LYS A 5 6.14 -36.91 58.07
C LYS A 5 6.08 -35.40 58.33
N PHE A 6 7.13 -34.67 57.95
CA PHE A 6 7.06 -33.21 57.83
C PHE A 6 6.95 -32.85 56.35
N THR A 7 5.77 -32.39 55.98
CA THR A 7 5.42 -31.82 54.68
C THR A 7 5.99 -30.40 54.56
N LEU A 8 6.84 -30.15 53.57
CA LEU A 8 7.20 -28.79 53.15
C LEU A 8 6.00 -28.13 52.45
N PRO A 9 5.66 -26.86 52.75
CA PRO A 9 4.70 -26.11 51.95
C PRO A 9 5.39 -25.64 50.67
N ALA A 10 4.90 -26.11 49.52
CA ALA A 10 5.29 -25.59 48.21
C ALA A 10 4.77 -24.15 48.08
N LEU A 11 5.68 -23.19 48.10
CA LEU A 11 5.42 -21.79 47.84
C LEU A 11 5.13 -21.62 46.33
N LEU A 12 3.85 -21.62 45.96
CA LEU A 12 3.40 -21.25 44.63
C LEU A 12 3.67 -19.76 44.40
N MET A 13 4.77 -19.42 43.75
CA MET A 13 4.95 -18.11 43.12
C MET A 13 4.03 -18.05 41.89
N THR A 14 2.87 -17.45 42.05
CA THR A 14 2.06 -16.95 40.94
C THR A 14 2.80 -15.81 40.27
N VAL A 15 3.51 -16.11 39.18
CA VAL A 15 3.93 -15.10 38.21
C VAL A 15 2.65 -14.52 37.62
N THR A 16 2.25 -13.35 38.11
CA THR A 16 1.25 -12.53 37.45
C THR A 16 1.84 -12.12 36.12
N LEU A 17 1.38 -12.75 35.04
CA LEU A 17 1.54 -12.20 33.70
C LEU A 17 0.90 -10.80 33.75
N LEU A 18 1.74 -9.78 33.89
CA LEU A 18 1.42 -8.45 33.42
C LEU A 18 1.10 -8.61 31.94
N ALA A 19 -0.18 -8.54 31.61
CA ALA A 19 -0.62 -8.35 30.26
C ALA A 19 0.21 -7.21 29.66
N PRO A 20 0.68 -7.31 28.40
CA PRO A 20 1.32 -6.19 27.76
C PRO A 20 0.37 -5.00 27.88
N LEU A 21 0.83 -3.94 28.56
CA LEU A 21 0.28 -2.62 28.36
C LEU A 21 0.18 -2.44 26.85
N ARG A 22 -1.03 -2.21 26.34
CA ARG A 22 -1.23 -1.76 24.97
C ARG A 22 -0.60 -0.38 24.84
N ALA A 23 0.72 -0.34 24.76
CA ALA A 23 1.46 0.78 24.24
C ALA A 23 1.42 0.63 22.72
N SER A 24 0.45 1.29 22.10
CA SER A 24 0.64 1.97 20.81
C SER A 24 -0.66 2.67 20.47
N ALA A 25 -0.79 3.93 20.88
CA ALA A 25 -1.57 4.88 20.13
C ALA A 25 -0.55 5.79 19.46
N SER A 26 0.17 5.24 18.49
CA SER A 26 0.92 6.06 17.55
C SER A 26 -0.11 6.96 16.86
N ASN A 27 -0.12 8.25 17.17
CA ASN A 27 -1.05 9.22 16.57
C ASN A 27 -0.69 9.56 15.11
N TYR A 28 0.11 8.74 14.45
CA TYR A 28 0.48 8.94 13.06
C TYR A 28 -0.70 8.61 12.16
N PRO A 29 -0.85 9.31 11.03
CA PRO A 29 -1.91 8.98 10.11
C PRO A 29 -1.68 7.59 9.50
N PRO A 30 -2.75 6.89 9.10
CA PRO A 30 -2.64 5.61 8.41
C PRO A 30 -1.86 5.66 7.10
N ASP A 31 -1.70 6.84 6.49
CA ASP A 31 -0.94 7.05 5.26
C ASP A 31 0.54 7.44 5.52
N TYR A 32 1.02 7.27 6.75
CA TYR A 32 2.38 7.63 7.11
C TYR A 32 3.39 6.60 6.61
N ASP A 33 4.25 7.00 5.67
CA ASP A 33 5.36 6.20 5.17
C ASP A 33 6.40 5.92 6.28
N VAL A 34 6.58 4.63 6.57
CA VAL A 34 7.58 4.09 7.51
C VAL A 34 8.59 3.17 6.84
N CYS A 35 8.35 2.77 5.59
CA CYS A 35 9.06 1.67 4.94
C CYS A 35 10.11 2.13 3.93
N GLY A 36 10.13 3.41 3.49
CA GLY A 36 11.31 4.21 3.12
C GLY A 36 12.08 3.91 1.82
N PRO A 37 12.66 2.71 1.60
CA PRO A 37 13.19 2.29 0.30
C PRO A 37 12.14 1.97 -0.77
N ASP A 38 12.33 2.59 -1.94
CA ASP A 38 11.70 2.19 -3.19
C ASP A 38 12.40 0.97 -3.80
N GLU A 39 11.61 0.07 -4.38
CA GLU A 39 12.07 -0.99 -5.26
C GLU A 39 11.82 -0.63 -6.73
N TYR A 40 12.77 -1.02 -7.60
CA TYR A 40 12.72 -0.69 -9.02
C TYR A 40 12.75 -1.97 -9.86
N ALA A 41 11.89 -2.03 -10.87
CA ALA A 41 11.93 -3.07 -11.90
C ALA A 41 11.77 -2.45 -13.29
N TYR A 42 12.38 -3.06 -14.30
CA TYR A 42 12.36 -2.55 -15.67
C TYR A 42 11.76 -3.58 -16.62
N ALA A 43 10.88 -3.13 -17.51
CA ALA A 43 10.17 -3.98 -18.46
C ALA A 43 10.10 -3.29 -19.83
N GLY A 44 11.14 -3.47 -20.66
CA GLY A 44 11.21 -2.76 -21.94
C GLY A 44 11.34 -1.24 -21.72
N PRO A 45 10.45 -0.40 -22.30
CA PRO A 45 10.43 1.04 -22.10
C PRO A 45 9.77 1.49 -20.77
N PHE A 46 9.41 0.55 -19.90
CA PHE A 46 8.77 0.85 -18.62
C PHE A 46 9.74 0.76 -17.45
N GLU A 47 9.64 1.73 -16.56
CA GLU A 47 10.17 1.68 -15.20
C GLU A 47 9.00 1.53 -14.22
N LEU A 48 9.09 0.51 -13.37
CA LEU A 48 8.14 0.25 -12.29
C LEU A 48 8.82 0.63 -10.99
N ILE A 49 8.18 1.49 -10.21
CA ILE A 49 8.67 1.96 -8.92
C ILE A 49 7.64 1.55 -7.88
N LEU A 50 8.06 0.66 -6.99
CA LEU A 50 7.26 0.16 -5.89
C LEU A 50 7.74 0.81 -4.60
N ASP A 51 6.90 1.62 -3.99
CA ASP A 51 7.11 2.16 -2.66
C ASP A 51 6.23 1.37 -1.68
N THR A 52 6.87 0.65 -0.75
CA THR A 52 6.15 0.01 0.34
C THR A 52 5.98 1.07 1.41
N VAL A 53 4.74 1.46 1.72
CA VAL A 53 4.48 2.61 2.61
C VAL A 53 4.53 2.18 4.07
N ASP A 54 3.95 1.04 4.40
CA ASP A 54 4.00 0.51 5.76
C ASP A 54 4.12 -1.01 5.80
N MET A 55 4.28 -1.58 7.01
CA MET A 55 4.47 -3.03 7.21
C MET A 55 3.20 -3.86 6.94
N LYS A 56 2.16 -3.28 6.33
CA LYS A 56 0.89 -3.95 6.02
C LYS A 56 0.55 -3.82 4.53
N ASP A 57 -0.73 -3.99 4.22
CA ASP A 57 -1.37 -4.01 2.91
C ASP A 57 -1.39 -2.64 2.21
N HIS A 58 -0.34 -1.83 2.39
CA HIS A 58 -0.20 -0.48 1.86
C HIS A 58 1.11 -0.33 1.08
N ALA A 59 0.97 -0.21 -0.23
CA ALA A 59 2.05 0.11 -1.14
C ALA A 59 1.55 0.99 -2.29
N GLN A 60 2.48 1.75 -2.85
CA GLN A 60 2.28 2.61 -4.00
C GLN A 60 3.06 2.06 -5.18
N LEU A 61 2.42 2.01 -6.35
CA LEU A 61 3.03 1.57 -7.59
C LEU A 61 2.96 2.69 -8.61
N THR A 62 4.13 3.17 -9.02
CA THR A 62 4.28 4.04 -10.19
C THR A 62 4.72 3.21 -11.38
N VAL A 63 4.04 3.39 -12.50
CA VAL A 63 4.47 2.84 -13.80
C VAL A 63 4.79 4.00 -14.71
N ALA A 64 6.08 4.23 -14.94
CA ALA A 64 6.57 5.24 -15.85
C ALA A 64 6.89 4.61 -17.21
N TYR A 65 6.51 5.29 -18.28
CA TYR A 65 6.72 4.88 -19.66
C TYR A 65 7.57 5.93 -20.37
N ASP A 66 8.67 5.47 -20.97
CA ASP A 66 9.55 6.26 -21.82
C ASP A 66 9.84 5.53 -23.15
N GLY A 67 8.76 5.19 -23.86
CA GLY A 67 8.84 4.51 -25.15
C GLY A 67 8.51 5.41 -26.34
N TYR A 68 8.61 4.82 -27.53
CA TYR A 68 8.55 5.56 -28.78
C TYR A 68 7.20 6.25 -29.06
N LEU A 69 6.11 5.85 -28.39
CA LEU A 69 4.82 6.50 -28.57
C LEU A 69 4.84 7.96 -28.08
N ARG A 70 5.72 8.31 -27.14
CA ARG A 70 5.89 9.67 -26.63
C ARG A 70 6.50 10.63 -27.65
N ASP A 71 7.26 10.11 -28.62
CA ASP A 71 7.74 10.92 -29.76
C ASP A 71 6.62 11.30 -30.73
N LEU A 72 5.46 10.64 -30.64
CA LEU A 72 4.37 10.72 -31.61
C LEU A 72 3.08 11.32 -31.04
N TYR A 73 2.87 11.20 -29.72
CA TYR A 73 1.64 11.56 -29.03
C TYR A 73 1.96 12.31 -27.73
N ALA A 74 1.05 13.17 -27.29
CA ALA A 74 1.18 13.80 -25.98
C ALA A 74 0.96 12.76 -24.86
N ASP A 75 1.56 12.97 -23.68
CA ASP A 75 1.45 12.02 -22.57
C ASP A 75 -0.02 11.75 -22.16
N GLU A 76 -0.90 12.75 -22.25
CA GLU A 76 -2.34 12.63 -21.98
C GLU A 76 -3.13 11.82 -23.02
N ASP A 77 -2.55 11.55 -24.19
CA ASP A 77 -3.11 10.67 -25.22
C ASP A 77 -2.66 9.20 -25.04
N ILE A 78 -1.73 8.93 -24.12
CA ILE A 78 -1.18 7.60 -23.87
C ILE A 78 -2.00 6.93 -22.77
N ASN A 79 -2.38 5.68 -23.01
CA ASN A 79 -2.96 4.80 -22.02
C ASN A 79 -1.96 3.70 -21.68
N ILE A 80 -1.85 3.37 -20.40
CA ILE A 80 -1.03 2.27 -19.90
C ILE A 80 -1.97 1.11 -19.56
N TYR A 81 -1.78 0.00 -20.26
CA TYR A 81 -2.27 -1.30 -19.82
C TYR A 81 -1.36 -1.80 -18.71
N ILE A 82 -1.95 -2.25 -17.61
CA ILE A 82 -1.27 -2.93 -16.52
C ILE A 82 -2.07 -4.15 -16.09
N SER A 83 -1.38 -5.27 -15.86
CA SER A 83 -1.91 -6.39 -15.10
C SER A 83 -1.00 -6.68 -13.91
N LEU A 84 -1.56 -6.72 -12.71
CA LEU A 84 -0.90 -7.09 -11.47
C LEU A 84 -1.53 -8.39 -10.95
N ASN A 85 -0.74 -9.45 -10.86
CA ASN A 85 -1.20 -10.76 -10.35
C ASN A 85 -2.49 -11.27 -11.02
N GLY A 86 -2.66 -10.97 -12.32
CA GLY A 86 -3.80 -11.40 -13.14
C GLY A 86 -5.04 -10.50 -13.08
N HIS A 87 -4.97 -9.37 -12.37
CA HIS A 87 -5.99 -8.32 -12.41
C HIS A 87 -5.50 -7.18 -13.28
N ASP A 88 -6.31 -6.72 -14.22
CA ASP A 88 -5.87 -5.75 -15.23
C ASP A 88 -6.74 -4.49 -15.30
N ALA A 89 -6.09 -3.42 -15.73
CA ALA A 89 -6.70 -2.14 -15.97
C ALA A 89 -6.03 -1.44 -17.15
N PHE A 90 -6.77 -0.51 -17.73
CA PHE A 90 -6.30 0.36 -18.80
C PHE A 90 -6.53 1.81 -18.37
N ILE A 91 -5.45 2.54 -18.16
CA ILE A 91 -5.46 3.79 -17.40
C ILE A 91 -4.78 4.87 -18.23
N GLY A 92 -5.43 6.02 -18.37
CA GLY A 92 -4.83 7.18 -19.02
C GLY A 92 -3.62 7.67 -18.23
N ALA A 93 -2.50 7.89 -18.92
CA ALA A 93 -1.29 8.38 -18.31
C ALA A 93 -1.41 9.87 -17.99
N SER A 94 -0.63 10.31 -17.00
CA SER A 94 -0.37 11.70 -16.69
C SER A 94 1.03 12.08 -17.15
N ALA A 95 1.24 13.35 -17.48
CA ALA A 95 2.58 13.88 -17.73
C ALA A 95 3.38 13.95 -16.42
N GLY A 96 4.49 13.25 -16.38
CA GLY A 96 5.39 13.16 -15.23
C GLY A 96 6.36 14.33 -15.13
N VAL A 97 7.05 14.39 -13.99
CA VAL A 97 8.00 15.48 -13.69
C VAL A 97 9.34 15.27 -14.41
N ASN A 98 9.66 14.04 -14.80
CA ASN A 98 10.94 13.67 -15.37
C ASN A 98 10.86 13.38 -16.87
N ASP A 99 9.93 14.04 -17.57
CA ASP A 99 9.67 13.80 -19.00
C ASP A 99 9.35 12.32 -19.23
N ASP A 100 8.32 11.83 -18.56
CA ASP A 100 7.80 10.46 -18.60
C ASP A 100 6.26 10.49 -18.63
N ALA A 101 5.63 9.52 -19.29
CA ALA A 101 4.19 9.31 -19.18
C ALA A 101 3.94 8.26 -18.08
N TYR A 102 3.17 8.57 -17.04
CA TYR A 102 3.06 7.67 -15.89
C TYR A 102 1.63 7.45 -15.41
N ILE A 103 1.43 6.33 -14.72
CA ILE A 103 0.27 6.09 -13.87
C ILE A 103 0.74 5.85 -12.44
N PHE A 104 -0.13 6.18 -11.48
CA PHE A 104 0.10 6.00 -10.06
C PHE A 104 -1.08 5.26 -9.44
N LEU A 105 -0.79 4.20 -8.69
CA LEU A 105 -1.76 3.36 -8.01
C LEU A 105 -1.37 3.24 -6.55
N ASP A 106 -2.35 3.34 -5.65
CA ASP A 106 -2.13 3.28 -4.21
C ASP A 106 -3.12 2.29 -3.58
N SER A 107 -2.60 1.29 -2.87
CA SER A 107 -3.40 0.24 -2.25
C SER A 107 -4.02 0.64 -0.91
N GLY A 108 -3.58 1.77 -0.32
CA GLY A 108 -3.93 2.17 1.04
C GLY A 108 -4.74 3.46 1.14
N PRO A 109 -5.05 3.86 2.38
CA PRO A 109 -5.67 5.14 2.65
C PRO A 109 -4.73 6.29 2.31
N ARG A 110 -5.30 7.41 1.86
CA ARG A 110 -4.54 8.62 1.51
C ARG A 110 -5.26 9.89 1.91
N ASN A 111 -4.53 11.02 1.87
CA ASN A 111 -5.07 12.33 2.22
C ASN A 111 -5.70 12.35 3.62
N CYS A 112 -5.08 11.66 4.58
CA CYS A 112 -5.62 11.51 5.92
C CYS A 112 -5.62 12.85 6.68
N VAL A 113 -6.76 13.19 7.29
CA VAL A 113 -6.91 14.36 8.16
C VAL A 113 -7.33 13.96 9.56
N TRP A 114 -6.79 14.65 10.57
CA TRP A 114 -7.18 14.42 11.95
C TRP A 114 -8.45 15.20 12.26
N CYS A 115 -9.49 14.49 12.66
CA CYS A 115 -10.77 15.03 13.06
C CYS A 115 -10.89 14.99 14.58
N ALA A 116 -10.96 16.16 15.23
CA ALA A 116 -11.04 16.27 16.68
C ALA A 116 -12.49 16.42 17.17
N THR A 117 -12.79 15.85 18.34
CA THR A 117 -14.10 15.97 18.98
C THR A 117 -14.36 17.43 19.39
N ASN A 118 -15.49 18.01 18.96
CA ASN A 118 -15.92 19.37 19.33
C ASN A 118 -14.95 20.51 18.95
N TYR A 119 -14.14 20.34 17.91
CA TYR A 119 -13.25 21.39 17.43
C TYR A 119 -13.89 22.19 16.30
N SER A 120 -14.11 23.50 16.53
CA SER A 120 -14.75 24.39 15.57
C SER A 120 -13.91 24.71 14.33
N GLY A 121 -12.65 24.26 14.28
CA GLY A 121 -11.75 24.41 13.15
C GLY A 121 -11.49 23.11 12.38
N ASN A 122 -12.35 22.10 12.53
CA ASN A 122 -12.20 20.86 11.78
C ASN A 122 -12.29 21.12 10.26
N PRO A 123 -11.45 20.44 9.45
CA PRO A 123 -11.61 20.42 7.99
C PRO A 123 -13.00 19.92 7.58
N SER A 124 -13.48 20.32 6.40
CA SER A 124 -14.75 19.82 5.85
C SER A 124 -14.76 18.31 5.60
N ALA A 125 -13.58 17.69 5.43
CA ALA A 125 -13.45 16.23 5.35
C ALA A 125 -13.86 15.52 6.66
N CYS A 126 -14.01 16.25 7.78
CA CYS A 126 -14.51 15.74 9.05
C CYS A 126 -16.03 15.87 9.22
N ASP A 127 -16.76 16.35 8.20
CA ASP A 127 -18.20 16.50 8.27
C ASP A 127 -18.88 15.14 8.49
N GLY A 128 -19.63 15.02 9.59
CA GLY A 128 -20.27 13.75 9.97
C GLY A 128 -19.36 12.75 10.69
N PHE A 129 -18.13 13.13 11.03
CA PHE A 129 -17.27 12.32 11.89
C PHE A 129 -17.84 12.20 13.30
N GLU A 130 -18.16 10.98 13.71
CA GLU A 130 -18.58 10.65 15.07
C GLU A 130 -17.46 9.89 15.80
N PRO A 131 -16.75 10.53 16.76
CA PRO A 131 -15.68 9.88 17.49
C PRO A 131 -16.23 8.76 18.38
N GLN A 132 -15.45 7.68 18.51
CA GLN A 132 -15.73 6.66 19.52
C GLN A 132 -15.68 7.26 20.94
N TYR A 133 -16.49 6.71 21.86
CA TYR A 133 -16.57 7.16 23.25
C TYR A 133 -15.17 7.20 23.88
N ASP A 134 -14.82 8.32 24.52
CA ASP A 134 -13.51 8.62 25.11
C ASP A 134 -12.32 8.85 24.13
N SER A 135 -12.57 9.09 22.84
CA SER A 135 -11.51 9.48 21.89
C SER A 135 -11.31 11.00 21.78
N SER A 136 -10.05 11.43 21.70
CA SER A 136 -9.67 12.82 21.37
C SER A 136 -9.88 13.18 19.89
N GLY A 137 -10.12 12.20 19.04
CA GLY A 137 -10.31 12.36 17.60
C GLY A 137 -10.02 11.09 16.82
N GLY A 138 -9.92 11.20 15.51
CA GLY A 138 -9.53 10.08 14.65
C GLY A 138 -9.09 10.55 13.28
N TRP A 139 -8.37 9.69 12.57
CA TRP A 139 -8.01 9.93 11.18
C TRP A 139 -9.19 9.60 10.26
N VAL A 140 -9.52 10.55 9.39
CA VAL A 140 -10.44 10.35 8.26
C VAL A 140 -9.61 10.43 7.00
N CYS A 141 -9.63 9.35 6.22
CA CYS A 141 -8.82 9.20 5.01
C CYS A 141 -9.70 8.94 3.80
N GLN A 142 -9.20 9.28 2.62
CA GLN A 142 -9.76 8.78 1.38
C GLN A 142 -9.38 7.31 1.23
N ALA A 143 -10.36 6.45 0.99
CA ALA A 143 -10.14 5.04 0.69
C ALA A 143 -9.59 4.85 -0.75
N PRO A 144 -8.93 3.72 -1.03
CA PRO A 144 -8.61 3.32 -2.39
C PRO A 144 -9.84 3.37 -3.29
N SER A 145 -9.63 3.70 -4.56
CA SER A 145 -10.68 3.63 -5.57
C SER A 145 -11.02 2.16 -5.88
N SER A 146 -12.19 1.91 -6.46
CA SER A 146 -12.57 0.56 -6.89
C SER A 146 -11.59 -0.05 -7.90
N LEU A 147 -10.88 0.79 -8.66
CA LEU A 147 -9.83 0.35 -9.58
C LEU A 147 -8.61 -0.16 -8.80
N GLU A 148 -8.16 0.60 -7.80
CA GLU A 148 -7.03 0.19 -6.96
C GLU A 148 -7.37 -1.05 -6.14
N GLU A 149 -8.56 -1.12 -5.53
CA GLU A 149 -9.04 -2.33 -4.85
C GLU A 149 -9.05 -3.56 -5.77
N HIS A 150 -9.42 -3.36 -7.04
CA HIS A 150 -9.39 -4.44 -8.04
C HIS A 150 -7.95 -4.85 -8.39
N MET A 151 -7.07 -3.89 -8.63
CA MET A 151 -5.68 -4.14 -9.01
C MET A 151 -4.89 -4.83 -7.90
N PHE A 152 -5.06 -4.38 -6.65
CA PHE A 152 -4.32 -4.92 -5.50
C PHE A 152 -4.98 -6.13 -4.84
N PHE A 153 -6.06 -6.68 -5.42
CA PHE A 153 -6.84 -7.75 -4.80
C PHE A 153 -6.00 -8.98 -4.39
N TRP A 154 -4.98 -9.34 -5.18
CA TRP A 154 -4.03 -10.43 -4.87
C TRP A 154 -2.61 -9.93 -4.60
N ALA A 155 -2.43 -8.64 -4.36
CA ALA A 155 -1.12 -8.06 -4.10
C ALA A 155 -0.59 -8.45 -2.71
N PHE A 156 -1.49 -8.67 -1.75
CA PHE A 156 -1.14 -9.03 -0.37
C PHE A 156 -1.78 -10.36 0.03
N ASP A 157 -1.18 -11.03 1.00
CA ASP A 157 -1.73 -12.24 1.59
C ASP A 157 -2.72 -11.94 2.74
N ALA A 158 -3.20 -12.98 3.41
CA ALA A 158 -4.19 -12.84 4.49
C ALA A 158 -3.64 -12.13 5.75
N TRP A 159 -2.33 -11.94 5.86
CA TRP A 159 -1.65 -11.26 6.96
C TRP A 159 -1.26 -9.82 6.62
N GLY A 160 -1.53 -9.38 5.38
CA GLY A 160 -1.10 -8.08 4.87
C GLY A 160 0.33 -8.09 4.35
N ASP A 161 0.94 -9.27 4.24
CA ASP A 161 2.27 -9.40 3.68
C ASP A 161 2.23 -9.33 2.15
N ARG A 162 3.25 -8.72 1.53
CA ARG A 162 3.29 -8.58 0.07
C ARG A 162 3.56 -9.93 -0.59
N ASN A 163 2.66 -10.35 -1.48
CA ASN A 163 2.93 -11.46 -2.38
C ASN A 163 4.04 -11.05 -3.37
N ALA A 164 4.60 -12.01 -4.11
CA ALA A 164 5.33 -11.63 -5.29
C ALA A 164 4.37 -11.01 -6.31
N TRP A 165 4.81 -9.93 -6.96
CA TRP A 165 4.00 -9.17 -7.91
C TRP A 165 4.48 -9.45 -9.31
N ASP A 166 3.69 -10.22 -10.05
CA ASP A 166 3.88 -10.43 -11.48
C ASP A 166 3.15 -9.31 -12.23
N ILE A 167 3.91 -8.43 -12.88
CA ILE A 167 3.40 -7.24 -13.54
C ILE A 167 3.60 -7.35 -15.04
N TYR A 168 2.50 -7.19 -15.79
CA TYR A 168 2.53 -7.07 -17.24
C TYR A 168 2.09 -5.68 -17.68
N VAL A 169 2.86 -5.04 -18.55
CA VAL A 169 2.59 -3.66 -19.00
C VAL A 169 2.71 -3.52 -20.52
N ALA A 170 1.92 -2.60 -21.06
CA ALA A 170 2.01 -2.13 -22.44
C ALA A 170 1.45 -0.71 -22.52
N ALA A 171 1.87 0.05 -23.53
CA ALA A 171 1.34 1.40 -23.79
C ALA A 171 0.57 1.40 -25.09
N GLU A 172 -0.45 2.24 -25.14
CA GLU A 172 -1.30 2.40 -26.30
C GLU A 172 -1.61 3.87 -26.50
N ALA A 173 -1.61 4.30 -27.76
CA ALA A 173 -2.09 5.60 -28.15
C ALA A 173 -2.74 5.50 -29.53
N ASN A 174 -4.01 5.90 -29.64
CA ASN A 174 -4.75 5.98 -30.91
C ASN A 174 -4.70 4.69 -31.77
N GLY A 175 -4.72 3.53 -31.14
CA GLY A 175 -4.67 2.20 -31.75
C GLY A 175 -3.26 1.67 -32.01
N ALA A 176 -2.22 2.47 -31.78
CA ALA A 176 -0.82 2.02 -31.84
C ALA A 176 -0.40 1.47 -30.48
N TRP A 177 0.25 0.31 -30.48
CA TRP A 177 0.68 -0.39 -29.26
C TRP A 177 2.20 -0.49 -29.17
N ASP A 178 2.76 -0.05 -28.05
CA ASP A 178 4.12 -0.38 -27.64
C ASP A 178 4.07 -1.58 -26.69
N SER A 179 4.43 -2.74 -27.24
CA SER A 179 4.37 -4.04 -26.57
C SER A 179 5.54 -4.92 -27.06
N ASN A 180 5.84 -5.96 -26.30
CA ASN A 180 6.89 -6.94 -26.57
C ASN A 180 6.51 -7.90 -27.71
N TRP A 181 6.62 -7.43 -28.96
CA TRP A 181 6.33 -8.21 -30.18
C TRP A 181 4.93 -8.86 -30.18
N GLY A 182 3.92 -8.14 -29.70
CA GLY A 182 2.53 -8.61 -29.61
C GLY A 182 2.17 -9.30 -28.29
N ASN A 183 3.10 -9.37 -27.32
CA ASN A 183 2.83 -9.67 -25.92
C ASN A 183 3.12 -8.45 -25.04
N ASN A 184 2.63 -8.42 -23.81
CA ASN A 184 2.98 -7.36 -22.87
C ASN A 184 4.41 -7.52 -22.35
N TYR A 185 5.06 -6.43 -21.97
CA TYR A 185 6.32 -6.47 -21.23
C TYR A 185 6.06 -7.01 -19.82
N TYR A 186 7.05 -7.65 -19.22
CA TYR A 186 6.92 -8.31 -17.92
C TYR A 186 8.05 -7.88 -16.99
N ALA A 187 7.68 -7.61 -15.74
CA ALA A 187 8.59 -7.43 -14.62
C ALA A 187 7.98 -8.07 -13.36
N ARG A 188 8.84 -8.29 -12.37
CA ARG A 188 8.46 -8.92 -11.12
C ARG A 188 9.12 -8.23 -9.94
N PHE A 189 8.32 -7.95 -8.91
CA PHE A 189 8.82 -7.70 -7.56
C PHE A 189 8.69 -9.00 -6.76
N GLU A 190 9.73 -9.35 -6.01
CA GLU A 190 9.65 -10.53 -5.16
C GLU A 190 8.80 -10.26 -3.93
N ALA A 191 8.29 -11.34 -3.33
CA ALA A 191 7.59 -11.22 -2.05
C ALA A 191 8.52 -10.61 -1.00
N ASP A 192 8.01 -9.66 -0.24
CA ASP A 192 8.74 -9.02 0.84
C ASP A 192 7.81 -8.82 2.04
N HIS A 193 8.42 -8.91 3.21
CA HIS A 193 7.81 -8.83 4.53
C HIS A 193 8.49 -7.75 5.39
N SER A 194 9.37 -6.95 4.79
CA SER A 194 10.26 -6.06 5.51
C SER A 194 10.26 -4.65 4.92
N CYS A 195 10.49 -3.66 5.80
CA CYS A 195 10.81 -2.29 5.40
C CYS A 195 12.33 -2.08 5.17
N TYR A 196 13.15 -3.14 5.09
CA TYR A 196 14.62 -3.04 5.25
C TYR A 196 15.44 -4.08 4.49
#